data_AF-C5H047-F1
#
_entry.id   AF-C5H047-F1
#
_cell.length_a   1.000
_cell.length_b   1.000
_cell.length_c   1.000
_cell.angle_alpha   90.00
_cell.angle_beta   90.00
_cell.angle_gamma   90.00
#
_symmetry.space_group_name_H-M   'P 1'
#
loop_
_entity.id
_entity.type
_entity.pdbx_description
1 polymer ?
#
loop_
_entity_poly.entity_id
_entity_poly.type
_entity_poly.pdbx_seq_one_letter_code
_entity_poly.pdbx_strand_id
1 'polypeptide(L)' 'HEINPVGTPKECIDIIQRDIDATGITNITCGFEANGSEDEIVASMDRFMTQVAPFLKDPK' A
#
# COMPACT_ATOMS: atom_id res chain seq x y z
N HIS A 1 7.58 14.75 -0.39
CA HIS A 1 7.70 13.29 -0.39
C HIS A 1 6.33 12.72 -0.14
N GLU A 2 5.72 12.11 -1.17
CA GLU A 2 4.47 11.38 -1.00
C GLU A 2 4.78 10.06 -0.29
N ILE A 3 4.28 9.96 0.95
CA ILE A 3 4.42 8.78 1.82
C ILE A 3 3.22 7.86 1.64
N ASN A 4 2.05 8.42 1.29
CA ASN A 4 0.83 7.65 1.17
C ASN A 4 0.74 6.96 -0.21
N PRO A 5 0.47 5.65 -0.25
CA PRO A 5 0.27 4.92 -1.50
C PRO A 5 -1.11 5.22 -2.10
N VAL A 6 -1.21 6.32 -2.84
CA VAL A 6 -2.45 6.75 -3.52
C VAL A 6 -2.24 6.72 -5.02
N GLY A 7 -2.96 5.83 -5.71
CA GLY A 7 -2.86 5.69 -7.15
C GLY A 7 -3.23 4.29 -7.62
N THR A 8 -2.64 3.88 -8.74
CA THR A 8 -2.71 2.51 -9.25
C THR A 8 -1.96 1.53 -8.33
N PRO A 9 -2.27 0.22 -8.37
CA PRO A 9 -1.53 -0.76 -7.56
C PRO A 9 -0.02 -0.72 -7.78
N LYS A 10 0.43 -0.45 -9.01
CA LYS A 10 1.85 -0.31 -9.33
C LYS A 10 2.48 0.90 -8.61
N GLU A 11 1.83 2.05 -8.66
CA GLU A 11 2.31 3.25 -7.97
C GLU A 11 2.35 3.03 -6.45
N CYS A 12 1.36 2.32 -5.90
CA CYS A 12 1.37 1.94 -4.48
C CYS A 12 2.56 1.03 -4.13
N ILE A 13 2.86 0.01 -4.96
CA ILE A 13 4.02 -0.86 -4.78
C ILE A 13 5.31 -0.04 -4.83
N ASP A 14 5.44 0.84 -5.83
CA ASP A 14 6.65 1.63 -6.03
C ASP A 14 6.92 2.59 -4.85
N ILE A 15 5.87 3.22 -4.30
CA ILE A 15 5.97 4.09 -3.12
C ILE A 15 6.36 3.28 -1.88
N ILE A 16 5.65 2.19 -1.60
CA ILE A 16 5.87 1.39 -0.37
C ILE A 16 7.23 0.70 -0.43
N GLN A 17 7.61 0.11 -1.57
CA GLN A 17 8.89 -0.58 -1.70
C GLN A 17 10.08 0.37 -1.58
N ARG A 18 9.95 1.61 -2.09
CA ARG A 18 10.97 2.64 -1.89
C ARG A 18 11.19 2.90 -0.39
N ASP A 19 10.10 2.98 0.38
CA ASP A 19 10.18 3.27 1.80
C ASP A 19 10.71 2.06 2.59
N ILE A 20 10.29 0.83 2.25
CA ILE A 20 10.88 -0.42 2.77
C ILE A 20 12.39 -0.46 2.53
N ASP A 21 12.83 -0.22 1.29
CA ASP A 21 14.24 -0.24 0.89
C ASP A 21 15.04 0.85 1.63
N ALA A 22 14.43 2.01 1.91
CA ALA A 22 15.10 3.14 2.56
C ALA A 22 15.20 3.01 4.09
N THR A 23 14.21 2.37 4.73
CA THR A 23 14.10 2.36 6.20
C THR A 23 14.26 0.98 6.83
N GLY A 24 14.22 -0.10 6.04
CA GLY A 24 14.29 -1.47 6.55
C GLY A 24 13.03 -1.93 7.27
N ILE A 25 11.89 -1.24 7.11
CA ILE A 25 10.65 -1.61 7.78
C ILE A 25 10.03 -2.84 7.13
N THR A 26 9.46 -3.73 7.94
CA THR A 26 8.81 -4.96 7.48
C THR A 26 7.32 -5.01 7.86
N ASN A 27 6.84 -4.03 8.61
CA ASN A 27 5.43 -3.91 8.98
C ASN A 27 4.84 -2.64 8.35
N ILE A 28 3.79 -2.83 7.55
CA ILE A 28 3.11 -1.76 6.82
C ILE A 28 1.68 -1.64 7.34
N THR A 29 1.33 -0.46 7.84
CA THR A 29 -0.02 -0.15 8.33
C THR A 29 -0.66 0.89 7.41
N CYS A 30 -1.77 0.54 6.76
CA CYS A 30 -2.49 1.41 5.83
C CYS A 30 -3.89 1.71 6.36
N GLY A 31 -4.29 2.99 6.33
CA GLY A 31 -5.68 3.41 6.56
C GLY A 31 -6.41 3.58 5.23
N PHE A 32 -7.59 2.95 5.08
CA PHE A 32 -8.39 2.98 3.85
C PHE A 32 -9.64 3.88 3.96
N GLU A 33 -9.85 4.53 5.11
CA GLU A 33 -11.08 5.28 5.45
C GLU A 33 -11.36 6.46 4.51
N ALA A 34 -10.35 6.96 3.79
CA ALA A 34 -10.52 8.04 2.81
C ALA A 34 -11.23 7.60 1.52
N ASN A 35 -11.48 6.31 1.32
CA ASN A 35 -12.07 5.77 0.07
C ASN A 35 -13.60 5.91 -0.01
N GLY A 36 -14.27 6.41 1.03
CA GLY A 36 -15.70 6.73 0.98
C GLY A 36 -16.55 5.85 1.89
N SER A 37 -17.57 5.21 1.32
CA SER A 37 -18.49 4.32 2.03
C SER A 37 -17.80 3.04 2.53
N GLU A 38 -18.44 2.31 3.44
CA GLU A 38 -17.91 1.04 3.96
C GLU A 38 -17.60 0.04 2.85
N ASP A 39 -18.50 -0.12 1.88
CA ASP A 39 -18.30 -1.03 0.74
C ASP A 39 -17.09 -0.61 -0.12
N GLU A 40 -16.87 0.69 -0.32
CA GLU A 40 -15.72 1.21 -1.07
C GLU A 40 -14.41 1.03 -0.29
N ILE A 41 -14.45 1.19 1.03
CA ILE A 41 -13.32 0.93 1.93
C ILE A 41 -12.93 -0.55 1.85
N VAL A 42 -13.89 -1.46 2.00
CA VAL A 42 -13.66 -2.91 1.92
C VAL A 42 -13.13 -3.31 0.54
N ALA A 43 -13.71 -2.76 -0.54
CA ALA A 43 -13.21 -3.02 -1.89
C ALA A 43 -11.76 -2.52 -2.10
N SER A 44 -11.39 -1.39 -1.49
CA SER A 44 -10.02 -0.86 -1.53
C SER A 44 -9.05 -1.75 -0.73
N MET A 45 -9.47 -2.23 0.43
CA MET A 45 -8.72 -3.21 1.23
C MET A 45 -8.48 -4.50 0.46
N ASP A 46 -9.52 -5.09 -0.13
CA ASP A 46 -9.42 -6.32 -0.92
C ASP A 46 -8.48 -6.15 -2.12
N ARG A 47 -8.58 -5.02 -2.82
CA ARG A 47 -7.69 -4.69 -3.93
C ARG A 47 -6.24 -4.56 -3.48
N PHE A 48 -5.99 -3.92 -2.34
CA PHE A 48 -4.64 -3.81 -1.78
C PHE A 48 -4.07 -5.20 -1.43
N MET A 49 -4.86 -6.03 -0.75
CA MET A 49 -4.44 -7.37 -0.33
C MET A 49 -4.18 -8.32 -1.50
N THR A 50 -4.83 -8.12 -2.65
CA THR A 50 -4.67 -8.98 -3.83
C THR A 50 -3.69 -8.44 -4.87
N GLN A 51 -3.55 -7.11 -4.99
CA GLN A 51 -2.80 -6.47 -6.08
C GLN A 51 -1.57 -5.68 -5.61
N VAL A 52 -1.38 -5.49 -4.29
CA VAL A 52 -0.24 -4.75 -3.73
C VAL A 52 0.56 -5.61 -2.76
N ALA A 53 -0.07 -6.03 -1.65
CA ALA A 53 0.62 -6.72 -0.55
C ALA A 53 1.46 -7.94 -0.98
N PRO A 54 1.00 -8.84 -1.88
CA PRO A 54 1.79 -10.01 -2.28
C PRO A 54 3.03 -9.70 -3.11
N PHE A 55 3.16 -8.46 -3.61
CA PHE A 55 4.24 -8.04 -4.51
C PHE A 55 5.32 -7.21 -3.81
N LEU A 56 5.09 -6.82 -2.55
CA LEU A 56 6.09 -6.19 -1.69
C LEU A 56 7.15 -7.23 -1.30
N LYS A 57 8.39 -6.76 -1.13
CA LYS A 57 9.56 -7.60 -0.84
C LYS A 57 10.28 -7.09 0.39
N ASP A 58 11.10 -7.98 0.98
CA ASP A 58 12.02 -7.60 2.05
C ASP A 58 12.95 -6.46 1.62
N PRO A 59 13.44 -5.64 2.58
CA PRO A 59 14.42 -4.60 2.32
C PRO A 59 15.68 -5.13 1.62
N LYS A 60 16.31 -4.29 0.79
CA LYS A 60 17.59 -4.60 0.12
C LYS A 60 18.81 -4.49 1.03
#